data_AF-A0A2N6E1K8-F1
#
_entry.id   AF-A0A2N6E1K8-F1
#
_cell.length_a   1.000
_cell.length_b   1.000
_cell.length_c   1.000
_cell.angle_alpha   90.00
_cell.angle_beta   90.00
_cell.angle_gamma   90.00
#
_symmetry.space_group_name_H-M   'P 1'
#
loop_
_entity.id
_entity.type
_entity.pdbx_description
1 polymer ?
#
loop_
_entity_poly.entity_id
_entity_poly.type
_entity_poly.pdbx_seq_one_letter_code
_entity_poly.pdbx_strand_id
1 'polypeptide(L)'
;MSGPVVGAIAKLSYRELTLRLNPGDSILFYTDGVTEAMNTKQEFYGEESLVVSLETLQNLDSEHTIKSVIDSVHRHVLDAPQSDDIEMLCIRFLGNNPIHSR
;
A
#
# COMPACT_ATOMS: atom_id res chain seq x y z
N MET A 1 -5.55 -5.90 -11.01
CA MET A 1 -6.99 -6.09 -11.32
C MET A 1 -7.58 -4.71 -11.51
N SER A 2 -8.23 -4.41 -12.62
CA SER A 2 -8.92 -3.13 -12.76
C SER A 2 -10.35 -3.32 -13.23
N GLY A 3 -11.20 -2.44 -12.73
CA GLY A 3 -12.57 -2.20 -13.17
C GLY A 3 -12.80 -0.69 -13.14
N PRO A 4 -13.84 -0.18 -13.80
CA PRO A 4 -14.14 1.24 -13.79
C PRO A 4 -14.48 1.71 -12.37
N VAL A 5 -14.25 3.00 -12.12
CA VAL A 5 -14.59 3.64 -10.85
C VAL A 5 -16.07 3.43 -10.50
N VAL A 6 -16.35 3.30 -9.20
CA VAL A 6 -17.71 3.07 -8.71
C VAL A 6 -18.62 4.21 -9.16
N GLY A 7 -19.79 3.86 -9.70
CA GLY A 7 -20.79 4.82 -10.16
C GLY A 7 -20.65 5.28 -11.61
N ALA A 8 -19.54 4.95 -12.31
CA ALA A 8 -19.39 5.32 -13.73
C ALA A 8 -20.31 4.52 -14.67
N ILE A 9 -20.59 3.25 -14.34
CA ILE A 9 -21.44 2.38 -15.15
C ILE A 9 -22.56 1.81 -14.27
N ALA A 10 -23.80 2.17 -14.60
CA ALA A 10 -24.97 1.66 -13.89
C ALA A 10 -25.06 0.13 -14.00
N LYS A 11 -25.34 -0.53 -12.87
CA LYS A 11 -25.52 -1.99 -12.75
C LYS A 11 -24.29 -2.82 -13.15
N LEU A 12 -23.09 -2.24 -13.14
CA LEU A 12 -21.87 -3.01 -13.31
C LEU A 12 -21.67 -3.98 -12.14
N SER A 13 -21.28 -5.22 -12.44
CA SER A 13 -20.84 -6.20 -11.44
C SER A 13 -19.32 -6.20 -11.35
N TYR A 14 -18.78 -6.06 -10.14
CA TYR A 14 -17.35 -6.18 -9.89
C TYR A 14 -16.95 -7.64 -9.69
N ARG A 15 -15.73 -7.98 -10.09
CA ARG A 15 -15.18 -9.32 -9.82
C ARG A 15 -14.65 -9.36 -8.40
N GLU A 16 -15.02 -10.41 -7.69
CA GLU A 16 -14.46 -10.71 -6.37
C GLU A 16 -13.14 -11.46 -6.52
N LEU A 17 -12.23 -11.22 -5.57
CA LEU A 17 -11.01 -11.99 -5.40
C LEU A 17 -11.00 -12.58 -4.00
N THR A 18 -10.73 -13.89 -3.93
CA THR A 18 -10.52 -14.58 -2.67
C THR A 18 -9.08 -15.06 -2.58
N LEU A 19 -8.41 -14.73 -1.47
CA LEU A 19 -7.04 -15.13 -1.17
C LEU A 19 -7.02 -15.92 0.13
N ARG A 20 -6.13 -16.93 0.23
CA ARG A 20 -5.87 -17.65 1.47
C ARG A 20 -4.58 -17.12 2.09
N LEU A 21 -4.69 -16.54 3.28
CA LEU A 21 -3.55 -16.03 4.03
C LEU A 21 -2.99 -17.09 4.98
N ASN A 22 -1.66 -17.18 5.04
CA ASN A 22 -0.92 -17.92 6.05
C ASN A 22 -0.50 -16.99 7.19
N PRO A 23 -0.32 -17.49 8.42
CA PRO A 23 0.21 -16.68 9.52
C PRO A 23 1.52 -16.00 9.12
N GLY A 24 1.59 -14.69 9.31
CA GLY A 24 2.70 -13.85 8.90
C GLY A 24 2.46 -13.05 7.63
N ASP A 25 1.52 -13.48 6.76
CA ASP A 25 1.21 -12.77 5.53
C ASP A 25 0.61 -11.39 5.82
N SER A 26 0.95 -10.43 4.96
CA SER A 26 0.44 -9.05 5.02
C SER A 26 -0.22 -8.66 3.70
N ILE A 27 -1.29 -7.88 3.79
CA ILE A 27 -1.91 -7.19 2.66
C ILE A 27 -1.74 -5.69 2.88
N LEU A 28 -1.20 -5.00 1.88
CA LEU A 28 -1.19 -3.54 1.81
C LEU A 28 -2.23 -3.08 0.79
N PHE A 29 -3.15 -2.24 1.23
CA PHE A 29 -4.04 -1.46 0.37
C PHE A 29 -3.52 -0.02 0.32
N TYR A 30 -3.62 0.61 -0.84
CA TYR A 30 -3.18 1.98 -1.05
C TYR A 30 -4.03 2.67 -2.14
N THR A 31 -4.09 4.00 -2.08
CA THR A 31 -4.59 4.85 -3.18
C THR A 31 -3.48 5.19 -4.16
N ASP A 32 -3.85 5.55 -5.39
CA ASP A 32 -2.92 5.99 -6.45
C ASP A 32 -2.04 7.17 -6.02
N GLY A 33 -2.49 8.03 -5.11
CA GLY A 33 -1.66 9.08 -4.51
C GLY A 33 -0.32 8.60 -3.91
N VAL A 34 -0.18 7.31 -3.52
CA VAL A 34 1.13 6.73 -3.16
C VAL A 34 2.03 6.60 -4.38
N THR A 35 1.53 5.99 -5.45
CA THR A 35 2.31 5.69 -6.66
C THR A 35 2.51 6.93 -7.54
N GLU A 36 1.57 7.87 -7.51
CA GLU A 36 1.60 9.14 -8.24
C GLU A 36 2.29 10.25 -7.46
N ALA A 37 2.81 9.97 -6.25
CA ALA A 37 3.63 10.89 -5.49
C ALA A 37 4.81 11.37 -6.35
N MET A 38 4.77 12.66 -6.70
CA MET A 38 5.63 13.24 -7.72
C MET A 38 6.77 14.04 -7.10
N ASN A 39 8.00 13.81 -7.58
CA ASN A 39 9.16 14.58 -7.13
C ASN A 39 9.29 15.93 -7.85
N THR A 40 10.33 16.71 -7.50
CA THR A 40 10.58 18.04 -8.09
C THR A 40 10.90 18.01 -9.59
N LYS A 41 11.26 16.85 -10.15
CA LYS A 41 11.50 16.63 -11.58
C LYS A 41 10.26 16.14 -12.33
N GLN A 42 9.11 16.09 -11.66
CA GLN A 42 7.85 15.57 -12.19
C GLN A 42 7.89 14.06 -12.47
N GLU A 43 8.70 13.31 -11.74
CA GLU A 43 8.78 11.86 -11.83
C GLU A 43 7.93 11.23 -10.71
N PHE A 44 7.06 10.28 -11.09
CA PHE A 44 6.27 9.52 -10.13
C PHE A 44 7.11 8.51 -9.35
N TYR A 45 6.70 8.24 -8.10
CA TYR A 45 7.30 7.21 -7.27
C TYR A 45 7.17 5.82 -7.90
N GLY A 46 5.95 5.51 -8.38
CA GLY A 46 5.64 4.32 -9.16
C GLY A 46 5.52 3.02 -8.37
N GLU A 47 4.86 2.03 -9.00
CA GLU A 47 4.65 0.70 -8.42
C GLU A 47 5.96 -0.07 -8.17
N GLU A 48 6.96 0.07 -9.05
CA GLU A 48 8.25 -0.60 -8.91
C GLU A 48 8.98 -0.19 -7.63
N SER A 49 9.01 1.11 -7.32
CA SER A 49 9.63 1.62 -6.09
C SER A 49 8.87 1.16 -4.85
N LEU A 50 7.52 1.09 -4.93
CA LEU A 50 6.69 0.56 -3.86
C LEU A 50 7.03 -0.91 -3.59
N VAL A 51 7.13 -1.75 -4.63
CA VAL A 51 7.52 -3.17 -4.49
C VAL A 51 8.89 -3.30 -3.84
N VAL A 52 9.90 -2.56 -4.32
CA VAL A 52 11.24 -2.56 -3.73
C VAL A 52 11.19 -2.14 -2.25
N SER A 53 10.39 -1.13 -1.90
CA SER A 53 10.25 -0.70 -0.51
C SER A 53 9.70 -1.82 0.39
N LEU A 54 8.81 -2.67 -0.13
CA LEU A 54 8.19 -3.77 0.60
C LEU A 54 9.10 -5.01 0.68
N GLU A 55 9.87 -5.31 -0.37
CA GLU A 55 10.80 -6.46 -0.39
C GLU A 55 11.90 -6.35 0.66
N THR A 56 12.31 -5.12 1.00
CA THR A 56 13.33 -4.88 2.04
C THR A 56 12.83 -5.16 3.47
N LEU A 57 11.55 -5.50 3.64
CA LEU A 57 10.87 -5.58 4.94
C LEU A 57 10.41 -7.01 5.25
N GLN A 58 11.35 -7.90 5.57
CA GLN A 58 10.96 -9.22 6.06
C GLN A 58 10.46 -9.15 7.51
N ASN A 59 9.30 -9.73 7.78
CA ASN A 59 8.71 -9.95 9.11
C ASN A 59 8.32 -8.70 9.93
N LEU A 60 8.24 -7.50 9.35
CA LEU A 60 7.76 -6.31 10.04
C LEU A 60 6.25 -6.38 10.36
N ASP A 61 5.86 -5.77 11.49
CA ASP A 61 4.43 -5.53 11.76
C ASP A 61 3.85 -4.46 10.83
N SER A 62 2.52 -4.34 10.83
CA SER A 62 1.80 -3.45 9.92
C SER A 62 2.19 -1.97 10.08
N GLU A 63 2.52 -1.53 11.29
CA GLU A 63 2.94 -0.15 11.55
C GLU A 63 4.30 0.14 10.92
N HIS A 64 5.27 -0.76 11.12
CA HIS A 64 6.59 -0.63 10.53
C HIS A 64 6.56 -0.76 9.01
N THR A 65 5.67 -1.60 8.45
CA THR A 65 5.44 -1.66 7.00
C THR A 65 4.97 -0.31 6.45
N ILE A 66 3.92 0.27 7.03
CA ILE A 66 3.41 1.59 6.60
C ILE A 66 4.50 2.65 6.71
N LYS A 67 5.19 2.71 7.85
CA LYS A 67 6.25 3.70 8.08
C LYS A 67 7.36 3.60 7.03
N SER A 68 7.79 2.39 6.67
CA SER A 68 8.83 2.20 5.66
C SER A 68 8.41 2.71 4.29
N VAL A 69 7.17 2.46 3.88
CA VAL A 69 6.63 2.98 2.60
C VAL A 69 6.58 4.50 2.64
N ILE A 70 6.06 5.10 3.73
CA ILE A 70 6.06 6.56 3.92
C ILE A 70 7.47 7.14 3.81
N ASP A 71 8.44 6.56 4.53
CA ASP A 71 9.84 7.00 4.50
C ASP A 71 10.46 6.85 3.10
N SER A 72 10.03 5.85 2.32
CA SER A 72 10.45 5.69 0.92
C SER A 72 9.85 6.75 0.00
N VAL A 73 8.55 7.06 0.15
CA VAL A 73 7.87 8.11 -0.61
C VAL A 73 8.48 9.48 -0.28
N HIS A 74 8.68 9.79 1.00
CA HIS A 74 9.31 11.04 1.44
C HIS A 74 10.73 11.22 0.85
N ARG A 75 11.52 10.14 0.79
CA ARG A 75 12.85 10.18 0.15
C ARG A 75 12.78 10.42 -1.36
N HIS A 76 11.71 10.00 -2.01
CA HIS A 76 11.49 10.25 -3.45
C HIS A 76 11.04 11.68 -3.72
N VAL A 77 10.02 12.17 -2.99
CA VAL A 77 9.43 13.49 -3.24
C VAL A 77 10.30 14.63 -2.72
N LEU A 78 11.09 14.39 -1.68
CA LEU A 78 11.92 15.41 -0.99
C LEU A 78 11.05 16.62 -0.59
N ASP A 79 11.39 17.80 -1.12
CA ASP A 79 10.69 19.06 -0.83
C ASP A 79 9.56 19.36 -1.84
N ALA A 80 9.22 18.42 -2.73
CA ALA A 80 8.11 18.60 -3.65
C ALA A 80 6.79 18.71 -2.88
N PRO A 81 5.87 19.61 -3.29
CA PRO A 81 4.54 19.66 -2.70
C PRO A 81 3.81 18.35 -2.97
N GLN A 82 2.96 17.96 -2.03
CA GLN A 82 2.10 16.79 -2.19
C GLN A 82 1.21 16.96 -3.44
N SER A 83 1.21 15.94 -4.29
CA SER A 83 0.54 15.95 -5.59
C SER A 83 -0.90 15.45 -5.51
N ASP A 84 -1.18 14.54 -4.58
CA ASP A 84 -2.49 13.94 -4.34
C ASP A 84 -2.61 13.38 -2.91
N ASP A 85 -3.80 12.99 -2.49
CA ASP A 85 -4.05 12.40 -1.17
C ASP A 85 -3.45 11.00 -1.04
N ILE A 86 -2.64 10.80 0.00
CA ILE A 86 -1.99 9.53 0.29
C ILE A 86 -2.75 8.80 1.39
N GLU A 87 -3.29 7.62 1.07
CA GLU A 87 -3.92 6.73 2.04
C GLU A 87 -3.40 5.29 1.89
N MET A 88 -3.14 4.65 3.03
CA MET A 88 -2.65 3.27 3.10
C MET A 88 -3.28 2.51 4.28
N LEU A 89 -3.57 1.23 4.07
CA LEU A 89 -4.01 0.29 5.11
C LEU A 89 -3.20 -1.00 5.01
N CYS A 90 -2.52 -1.37 6.09
CA CYS A 90 -1.80 -2.64 6.19
C CYS A 90 -2.50 -3.58 7.17
N ILE A 91 -2.80 -4.80 6.72
CA ILE A 91 -3.38 -5.87 7.52
C ILE A 91 -2.37 -7.02 7.56
N ARG A 92 -1.94 -7.42 8.77
CA ARG A 92 -1.13 -8.62 8.97
C ARG A 92 -1.94 -9.72 9.61
N PHE A 93 -1.96 -10.89 8.98
CA PHE A 93 -2.65 -12.06 9.52
C PHE A 93 -1.73 -12.83 10.47
N LEU A 94 -2.06 -12.87 11.77
CA LEU A 94 -1.23 -13.55 12.78
C LEU A 94 -1.57 -15.03 12.99
N GLY A 95 -2.65 -15.53 12.36
CA GLY A 95 -3.17 -16.85 12.64
C GLY A 95 -3.75 -17.00 14.05
N ASN A 96 -3.84 -18.23 14.53
CA ASN A 96 -4.42 -18.58 15.83
C ASN A 96 -3.42 -18.51 17.00
N ASN A 97 -2.29 -17.81 16.85
CA ASN A 97 -1.39 -17.61 17.97
C ASN A 97 -2.04 -16.63 18.97
N PRO A 98 -2.31 -17.04 20.23
CA PRO A 98 -2.83 -16.13 21.22
C PRO A 98 -1.83 -14.99 21.39
N ILE A 99 -2.31 -13.76 21.19
CA ILE A 99 -1.52 -12.56 21.46
C ILE A 99 -1.16 -12.62 22.95
N HIS A 100 0.10 -12.86 23.29
CA HIS A 100 0.56 -12.62 24.66
C HIS A 100 0.38 -11.14 24.92
N SER A 101 -0.62 -10.82 25.75
CA SER A 101 -0.87 -9.47 26.25
C SER A 101 0.42 -8.91 26.81
N ARG A 102 0.87 -7.79 26.26
CA ARG A 102 1.77 -6.89 26.98
C ARG A 102 1.00 -6.23 28.11
#